data_AF-A0AAE0KLC1-F1
#
_entry.id   AF-A0AAE0KLC1-F1
#
_cell.length_a   1.000
_cell.length_b   1.000
_cell.length_c   1.000
_cell.angle_alpha   90.00
_cell.angle_beta   90.00
_cell.angle_gamma   90.00
#
_symmetry.space_group_name_H-M   'P 1'
#
loop_
_entity.id
_entity.type
_entity.pdbx_description
1 polymer ?
#
loop_
_entity_poly.entity_id
_entity_poly.type
_entity_poly.pdbx_seq_one_letter_code
_entity_poly.pdbx_strand_id
1 'polypeptide(L)' 'RGCVTEIVDNFEVEELAETSAANSLNLVGLGGIGKSQLALEYAFRCGDEYDAIFWMKADSAENLHNSFDQAAIALGIPD' A
#
# COMPACT_ATOMS: atom_id res chain seq x y z
N ARG A 1 -14.97 3.19 -0.68
CA ARG A 1 -15.43 1.84 -0.26
C ARG A 1 -15.71 0.91 -1.46
N GLY A 2 -15.53 1.33 -2.73
CA GLY A 2 -15.86 0.50 -3.90
C GLY A 2 -14.69 -0.32 -4.46
N CYS A 3 -13.52 0.29 -4.67
CA CYS A 3 -12.46 -0.35 -5.47
C CYS A 3 -11.63 -1.42 -4.72
N VAL A 4 -11.49 -1.31 -3.38
CA VAL A 4 -10.77 -2.32 -2.57
C VAL A 4 -11.47 -3.67 -2.64
N THR A 5 -12.79 -3.70 -2.39
CA THR A 5 -13.57 -4.94 -2.30
C THR A 5 -13.61 -5.72 -3.61
N GLU A 6 -13.57 -5.05 -4.78
CA GLU A 6 -13.62 -5.72 -6.08
C GLU A 6 -12.31 -6.40 -6.50
N ILE A 7 -11.16 -5.97 -5.94
CA ILE A 7 -9.83 -6.48 -6.35
C ILE A 7 -9.35 -7.59 -5.41
N VAL A 8 -9.77 -7.59 -4.15
CA VAL A 8 -9.30 -8.56 -3.14
C VAL A 8 -10.11 -9.86 -3.03
N ASP A 9 -11.17 -10.07 -3.83
CA ASP A 9 -11.97 -11.32 -3.81
C ASP A 9 -11.14 -12.60 -4.10
N ASN A 10 -9.90 -12.47 -4.57
CA ASN A 10 -9.00 -13.58 -4.90
C ASN A 10 -7.93 -13.90 -3.84
N PHE A 11 -7.87 -13.18 -2.71
CA PHE A 11 -6.86 -13.36 -1.67
C PHE A 11 -7.46 -13.44 -0.26
N GLU A 12 -6.89 -14.31 0.59
CA GLU A 12 -7.21 -14.32 2.02
C GLU A 12 -6.67 -13.02 2.65
N VAL A 13 -7.57 -12.06 2.83
CA VAL A 13 -7.30 -10.81 3.53
C VAL A 13 -7.58 -11.02 5.00
N GLU A 14 -6.56 -10.90 5.84
CA GLU A 14 -6.74 -10.71 7.27
C GLU A 14 -6.86 -9.22 7.58
N GLU A 15 -8.06 -8.78 7.95
CA GLU A 15 -8.32 -7.44 8.45
C GLU A 15 -7.75 -7.33 9.87
N LEU A 16 -6.60 -6.68 10.02
CA LEU A 16 -6.07 -6.32 11.34
C LEU A 16 -6.84 -5.11 11.86
N ALA A 17 -7.82 -5.38 12.72
CA ALA A 17 -8.50 -4.34 13.47
C ALA A 17 -7.56 -3.71 14.52
N GLU A 18 -7.76 -2.39 14.70
CA GLU A 18 -7.27 -1.52 15.77
C GLU A 18 -5.89 -0.87 15.61
N THR A 19 -5.86 0.22 14.82
CA THR A 19 -5.36 1.54 15.27
C THR A 19 -5.90 2.67 14.37
N SER A 20 -6.78 3.50 14.94
CA SER A 20 -7.14 4.88 14.57
C SER A 20 -7.14 5.28 13.08
N ALA A 21 -8.34 5.43 12.51
CA ALA A 21 -8.68 6.18 11.27
C ALA A 21 -8.07 5.74 9.93
N ALA A 22 -7.05 4.89 9.90
CA ALA A 22 -6.45 4.37 8.67
C ALA A 22 -7.12 3.06 8.23
N ASN A 23 -7.53 2.98 6.95
CA ASN A 23 -7.94 1.71 6.34
C ASN A 23 -6.67 0.91 5.98
N SER A 24 -6.18 0.06 6.89
CA SER A 24 -5.03 -0.81 6.64
C SER A 24 -5.46 -2.19 6.15
N LEU A 25 -4.74 -2.73 5.16
CA LEU A 25 -4.99 -4.04 4.56
C LEU A 25 -3.67 -4.81 4.46
N ASN A 26 -3.68 -6.08 4.87
CA ASN A 26 -2.55 -6.99 4.68
C ASN A 26 -2.82 -8.00 3.58
N LEU A 27 -1.86 -8.19 2.67
CA LEU A 27 -1.87 -9.22 1.64
C LEU A 27 -0.95 -10.38 2.06
N VAL A 28 -1.52 -11.52 2.42
CA VAL A 28 -0.79 -12.72 2.86
C VAL A 28 -0.94 -13.82 1.81
N GLY A 29 0.12 -14.61 1.59
CA GLY A 29 0.09 -15.73 0.65
C GLY A 29 1.48 -16.22 0.26
N LEU A 30 1.55 -17.37 -0.39
CA LEU A 30 2.80 -18.00 -0.85
C LEU A 30 3.62 -17.10 -1.79
N GLY A 31 4.91 -17.36 -1.91
CA GLY A 31 5.77 -16.68 -2.87
C GLY A 31 5.27 -16.86 -4.31
N GLY A 32 5.33 -15.82 -5.13
CA GLY A 32 4.95 -15.88 -6.54
C GLY A 32 3.44 -15.89 -6.85
N ILE A 33 2.56 -15.86 -5.84
CA ILE A 33 1.09 -15.87 -6.03
C ILE A 33 0.53 -14.58 -6.66
N GLY A 34 1.33 -13.50 -6.73
CA GLY A 34 0.93 -12.23 -7.37
C GLY A 34 0.60 -11.07 -6.43
N LYS A 35 0.91 -11.14 -5.12
CA LYS A 35 0.64 -10.04 -4.14
C LYS A 35 1.11 -8.66 -4.62
N SER A 36 2.34 -8.57 -5.14
CA SER A 36 2.90 -7.32 -5.65
C SER A 36 2.20 -6.85 -6.93
N GLN A 37 1.78 -7.78 -7.80
CA GLN A 37 1.02 -7.45 -9.00
C GLN A 37 -0.38 -6.94 -8.64
N LEU A 38 -1.02 -7.53 -7.62
CA LEU A 38 -2.31 -7.08 -7.11
C LEU A 38 -2.24 -5.65 -6.57
N ALA A 39 -1.22 -5.34 -5.76
CA ALA A 39 -1.01 -3.99 -5.25
C ALA A 39 -0.81 -2.97 -6.38
N LEU A 40 -0.07 -3.35 -7.44
CA LEU A 40 0.13 -2.50 -8.63
C LEU A 40 -1.18 -2.28 -9.39
N GLU A 41 -1.96 -3.34 -9.60
CA GLU A 41 -3.26 -3.26 -10.29
C GLU A 41 -4.26 -2.40 -9.51
N TYR A 42 -4.26 -2.53 -8.18
CA TYR A 42 -5.04 -1.68 -7.29
C TYR A 42 -4.65 -0.20 -7.44
N ALA A 43 -3.36 0.12 -7.33
CA ALA A 43 -2.88 1.49 -7.48
C ALA A 43 -3.20 2.07 -8.87
N PHE A 44 -3.16 1.24 -9.92
CA PHE A 44 -3.50 1.65 -11.28
C PHE A 44 -5.01 1.89 -11.47
N ARG A 45 -5.88 1.02 -10.92
CA ARG A 45 -7.34 1.13 -11.10
C ARG A 45 -7.99 2.17 -10.21
N CYS A 46 -7.53 2.27 -8.97
CA CYS A 46 -8.11 3.14 -7.95
C CYS A 46 -7.27 4.41 -7.75
N GLY A 47 -6.25 4.64 -8.58
CA GLY A 47 -5.29 5.73 -8.38
C GLY A 47 -5.93 7.11 -8.31
N ASP A 48 -7.00 7.32 -9.09
CA ASP A 48 -7.75 8.57 -9.15
C ASP A 48 -8.57 8.85 -7.86
N GLU A 49 -8.72 7.89 -6.95
CA GLU A 49 -9.37 8.07 -5.64
C GLU A 49 -8.44 8.69 -4.59
N TYR A 50 -7.14 8.84 -4.89
CA TYR A 50 -6.12 9.28 -3.95
C TYR A 50 -5.37 10.50 -4.46
N ASP A 51 -5.06 11.45 -3.57
CA ASP A 51 -4.25 12.62 -3.91
C ASP A 51 -2.79 12.26 -4.21
N ALA A 52 -2.27 11.21 -3.56
CA ALA A 52 -0.91 10.72 -3.73
C ALA A 52 -0.79 9.24 -3.34
N ILE A 53 0.12 8.52 -4.02
CA ILE A 53 0.44 7.11 -3.76
C ILE A 53 1.95 6.95 -3.60
N PHE A 54 2.38 6.30 -2.53
CA PHE A 54 3.79 6.08 -2.22
C PHE A 54 4.13 4.59 -2.12
N TRP A 55 5.25 4.20 -2.74
CA TRP A 55 5.79 2.85 -2.65
C TRP A 55 6.93 2.81 -1.63
N MET A 56 6.72 2.10 -0.52
CA MET A 56 7.68 2.05 0.58
C MET A 56 8.51 0.77 0.50
N LYS A 57 9.83 0.90 0.42
CA LYS A 57 10.74 -0.26 0.49
C LYS A 57 11.03 -0.58 1.95
N ALA A 58 10.51 -1.70 2.44
CA ALA A 58 10.62 -2.12 3.83
C ALA A 58 11.52 -3.36 4.05
N ASP A 59 12.45 -3.63 3.12
CA ASP A 59 13.41 -4.73 3.21
C ASP A 59 14.53 -4.47 4.24
N SER A 60 14.75 -3.20 4.61
CA SER A 60 15.60 -2.79 5.73
C SER A 60 15.06 -1.51 6.39
N ALA A 61 15.44 -1.25 7.64
CA ALA A 61 15.05 0.00 8.32
C ALA A 61 15.59 1.25 7.61
N GLU A 62 16.80 1.16 7.04
CA GLU A 62 17.42 2.24 6.26
C GLU A 62 16.62 2.52 4.98
N ASN A 63 16.25 1.49 4.24
CA ASN A 63 15.44 1.65 3.02
C ASN A 63 14.06 2.22 3.32
N LEU A 64 13.49 1.84 4.47
CA LEU A 64 12.19 2.35 4.90
C LEU A 64 12.26 3.84 5.21
N HIS A 65 13.23 4.29 6.01
CA HIS A 65 13.44 5.70 6.29
C HIS A 65 13.69 6.50 4.99
N ASN A 66 14.59 6.03 4.14
CA ASN A 66 14.86 6.68 2.85
C ASN A 66 13.60 6.79 1.97
N SER A 67 12.69 5.81 2.04
CA SER A 67 11.42 5.86 1.30
C SER A 67 10.46 6.90 1.87
N PHE A 68 10.45 7.08 3.20
CA PHE A 68 9.67 8.14 3.85
C PHE A 68 10.20 9.53 3.50
N ASP A 69 11.52 9.72 3.50
CA ASP A 69 12.14 11.00 3.14
C ASP A 69 11.80 11.38 1.70
N GLN A 70 11.87 10.41 0.78
CA GLN A 70 11.45 10.62 -0.61
C GLN A 70 9.97 10.98 -0.75
N ALA A 71 9.09 10.36 0.04
CA ALA A 71 7.67 10.70 0.06
C ALA A 71 7.44 12.13 0.60
N ALA A 72 8.14 12.53 1.65
CA ALA A 72 8.08 13.89 2.20
C ALA A 72 8.53 14.94 1.17
N ILE A 73 9.65 14.70 0.47
CA ILE A 73 10.14 15.55 -0.61
C ILE A 73 9.11 15.65 -1.74
N ALA A 74 8.50 14.54 -2.15
CA ALA A 74 7.48 14.53 -3.20
C ALA A 74 6.22 15.32 -2.82
N LEU A 75 5.89 15.38 -1.52
CA LEU A 75 4.81 16.19 -0.96
C LEU A 75 5.20 17.66 -0.74
N GLY A 76 6.47 18.02 -0.95
CA GLY A 76 6.97 19.37 -0.68
C GLY A 76 7.09 19.70 0.80
N ILE A 77 7.17 18.67 1.66
CA ILE A 77 7.39 18.84 3.10
C ILE A 77 8.91 18.99 3.31
N PRO A 78 9.39 20.13 3.85
CA PRO A 78 10.80 20.32 4.15
C PRO A 78 11.22 19.43 5.34
N ASP A 79 12.51 19.03 5.34
CA ASP A 79 13.21 18.36 6.45
C ASP A 79 13.06 19.10 7.79
#